data_AF-A0A7H8IIR6-F1
#
_entry.id   AF-A0A7H8IIR6-F1
#
_cell.length_a   1.000
_cell.length_b   1.000
_cell.length_c   1.000
_cell.angle_alpha   90.00
_cell.angle_beta   90.00
_cell.angle_gamma   90.00
#
_symmetry.space_group_name_H-M   'P 1'
#
loop_
_entity.id
_entity.type
_entity.pdbx_description
1 polymer ?
#
loop_
_entity_poly.entity_id
_entity_poly.type
_entity_poly.pdbx_seq_one_letter_code
_entity_poly.pdbx_strand_id
1 'polypeptide(L)'
;MMETFVFDVGSTLIREDRHWAAWADWLGVPRHTLSALVGAVVAQGRADADALRLLKPGIDIAAEWRAREAAGRGERLAEADLYPDVRSALGRLRGTGARVVVAGNQTVRMGELLRALELPADAVATSGTWGVAKPEAGFFHRVLELAGSAPDRTVYVGDCPAFDIRPAKAAGLRAAHVRRGPWGHLWAGTADAALADWRIDSLDELVGIAAG
;
A
#
# COMPACT_ATOMS: atom_id res chain seq x y z
N MET A 1 -3.40 5.55 -23.82
CA MET A 1 -3.85 4.24 -23.31
C MET A 1 -2.79 3.57 -22.45
N MET A 2 -3.09 3.45 -21.15
CA MET A 2 -2.29 2.71 -20.17
C MET A 2 -2.55 1.21 -20.27
N GLU A 3 -1.51 0.38 -20.20
CA GLU A 3 -1.61 -1.07 -20.38
C GLU A 3 -1.63 -1.83 -19.06
N THR A 4 -0.92 -1.33 -18.04
CA THR A 4 -0.79 -2.02 -16.76
C THR A 4 -0.99 -1.05 -15.60
N PHE A 5 -1.74 -1.50 -14.60
CA PHE A 5 -1.92 -0.82 -13.32
C PHE A 5 -1.35 -1.69 -12.21
N VAL A 6 -0.42 -1.12 -11.47
CA VAL A 6 0.26 -1.75 -10.34
C VAL A 6 -0.21 -1.07 -9.06
N PHE A 7 -0.74 -1.84 -8.12
CA PHE A 7 -1.32 -1.32 -6.89
C PHE A 7 -0.42 -1.63 -5.71
N ASP A 8 -0.14 -0.62 -4.90
CA ASP A 8 0.32 -0.83 -3.54
C ASP A 8 -0.77 -1.50 -2.69
N VAL A 9 -0.43 -1.94 -1.48
CA VAL A 9 -1.28 -2.76 -0.62
C VAL A 9 -1.88 -1.93 0.52
N GLY A 10 -1.03 -1.48 1.46
CA GLY A 10 -1.46 -0.76 2.66
C GLY A 10 -1.99 0.61 2.29
N SER A 11 -3.12 1.01 2.88
CA SER A 11 -3.81 2.27 2.57
C SER A 11 -4.13 2.52 1.09
N THR A 12 -3.93 1.54 0.20
CA THR A 12 -4.32 1.59 -1.22
C THR A 12 -5.44 0.60 -1.49
N LEU A 13 -5.19 -0.70 -1.24
CA LEU A 13 -6.21 -1.75 -1.32
C LEU A 13 -6.80 -2.09 0.05
N ILE A 14 -5.99 -2.03 1.10
CA ILE A 14 -6.36 -2.47 2.45
C ILE A 14 -6.48 -1.27 3.38
N ARG A 15 -7.57 -1.21 4.15
CA ARG A 15 -7.73 -0.30 5.28
C ARG A 15 -6.87 -0.79 6.45
N GLU A 16 -6.06 0.10 7.01
CA GLU A 16 -5.13 -0.27 8.08
C GLU A 16 -5.73 -0.11 9.49
N ASP A 17 -7.00 0.24 9.58
CA ASP A 17 -7.73 0.44 10.84
C ASP A 17 -7.72 -0.82 11.71
N ARG A 18 -7.95 -2.00 11.13
CA ARG A 18 -7.90 -3.26 11.88
C ARG A 18 -6.47 -3.63 12.30
N HIS A 19 -5.47 -3.33 11.48
CA HIS A 19 -4.07 -3.56 11.80
C HIS A 19 -3.66 -2.78 13.07
N TRP A 20 -3.92 -1.48 13.06
CA TRP A 20 -3.61 -0.61 14.21
C TRP A 20 -4.51 -0.92 15.41
N ALA A 21 -5.78 -1.24 15.21
CA ALA A 21 -6.65 -1.70 16.29
C ALA A 21 -6.10 -2.95 16.99
N ALA A 22 -5.58 -3.93 16.24
CA ALA A 22 -4.99 -5.13 16.82
C ALA A 22 -3.70 -4.85 17.60
N TRP A 23 -2.89 -3.87 17.18
CA TRP A 23 -1.76 -3.38 17.97
C TRP A 23 -2.20 -2.70 19.26
N ALA A 24 -3.23 -1.86 19.19
CA ALA A 24 -3.77 -1.16 20.35
C ALA A 24 -4.29 -2.18 21.39
N ASP A 25 -5.07 -3.16 20.95
CA ASP A 25 -5.60 -4.22 21.80
C ASP A 25 -4.46 -5.06 22.41
N TRP A 26 -3.41 -5.38 21.63
CA TRP A 26 -2.24 -6.12 22.12
C TRP A 26 -1.49 -5.38 23.24
N LEU A 27 -1.33 -4.06 23.09
CA LEU A 27 -0.62 -3.22 24.07
C LEU A 27 -1.52 -2.72 25.20
N GLY A 28 -2.83 -3.02 25.17
CA GLY A 28 -3.79 -2.58 26.18
C GLY A 28 -4.05 -1.07 26.17
N VAL A 29 -4.00 -0.43 24.99
CA VAL A 29 -4.23 1.02 24.82
C VAL A 29 -5.50 1.29 24.02
N PRO A 30 -6.16 2.45 24.17
CA PRO A 30 -7.33 2.78 23.36
C PRO A 30 -6.98 2.87 21.86
N ARG A 31 -7.78 2.21 21.00
CA ARG A 31 -7.58 2.21 19.54
C ARG A 31 -7.46 3.61 18.94
N HIS A 32 -8.34 4.52 19.34
CA HIS A 32 -8.29 5.93 18.94
C HIS A 32 -6.95 6.60 19.28
N THR A 33 -6.38 6.29 20.46
CA THR A 33 -5.10 6.86 20.89
C THR A 33 -3.97 6.39 19.98
N LEU A 34 -3.89 5.09 19.68
CA LEU A 34 -2.87 4.59 18.77
C LEU A 34 -3.04 5.17 17.36
N SER A 35 -4.26 5.20 16.81
CA SER A 35 -4.51 5.80 15.49
C SER A 35 -4.08 7.27 15.42
N ALA A 36 -4.33 8.06 16.47
CA ALA A 36 -3.89 9.46 16.54
C ALA A 36 -2.35 9.58 16.57
N LEU A 37 -1.67 8.71 17.31
CA LEU A 37 -0.21 8.68 17.37
C LEU A 37 0.42 8.24 16.05
N VAL A 38 -0.19 7.30 15.33
CA VAL A 38 0.22 6.93 13.95
C VAL A 38 0.17 8.16 13.05
N GLY A 39 -0.95 8.89 13.05
CA GLY A 39 -1.05 10.14 12.29
C GLY A 39 0.02 11.17 12.70
N ALA A 40 0.31 11.30 13.99
CA ALA A 40 1.31 12.23 14.49
C ALA A 40 2.74 11.91 14.03
N VAL A 41 3.16 10.64 14.05
CA VAL A 41 4.50 10.25 13.57
C VAL A 41 4.61 10.35 12.05
N VAL A 42 3.56 9.99 11.32
CA VAL A 42 3.49 10.12 9.86
C VAL A 42 3.62 11.59 9.44
N ALA A 43 2.91 12.50 10.11
CA ALA A 43 3.02 13.95 9.85
C ALA A 43 4.45 14.49 10.08
N GLN A 44 5.26 13.82 10.89
CA GLN A 44 6.64 14.20 11.21
C GLN A 44 7.68 13.59 10.26
N GLY A 45 7.30 12.84 9.22
CA GLY A 45 8.31 12.18 8.37
C GLY A 45 8.77 10.81 8.89
N ARG A 46 8.17 10.30 9.97
CA ARG A 46 8.64 9.08 10.65
C ARG A 46 7.82 7.87 10.24
N ALA A 47 8.42 6.69 10.36
CA ALA A 47 7.70 5.43 10.14
C ALA A 47 6.49 5.33 11.08
N ASP A 48 5.36 4.86 10.58
CA ASP A 48 4.11 4.67 11.32
C ASP A 48 4.27 3.82 12.60
N ALA A 49 5.10 2.77 12.54
CA ALA A 49 5.42 1.89 13.66
C ALA A 49 6.10 2.62 14.83
N ASP A 50 6.67 3.82 14.61
CA ASP A 50 7.19 4.65 15.70
C ASP A 50 6.11 5.09 16.69
N ALA A 51 4.83 5.08 16.30
CA ALA A 51 3.73 5.34 17.22
C ALA A 51 3.72 4.36 18.40
N LEU A 52 4.16 3.12 18.19
CA LEU A 52 4.30 2.13 19.27
C LEU A 52 5.39 2.52 20.27
N ARG A 53 6.46 3.19 19.80
CA ARG A 53 7.54 3.70 20.66
C ARG A 53 7.12 4.93 21.47
N LEU A 54 6.16 5.71 20.97
CA LEU A 54 5.55 6.79 21.75
C LEU A 54 4.71 6.25 22.92
N LEU A 55 4.02 5.13 22.72
CA LEU A 55 3.24 4.47 23.77
C LEU A 55 4.12 3.74 24.79
N LYS A 56 5.12 3.02 24.31
CA LYS A 56 6.03 2.21 25.11
C LYS A 56 7.47 2.48 24.69
N PRO A 57 8.13 3.50 25.29
CA PRO A 57 9.53 3.78 25.01
C PRO A 57 10.42 2.54 25.18
N GLY A 58 11.31 2.28 24.23
CA GLY A 58 12.19 1.11 24.24
C GLY A 58 11.55 -0.22 23.80
N ILE A 59 10.30 -0.21 23.32
CA ILE A 59 9.66 -1.42 22.79
C ILE A 59 10.47 -2.03 21.63
N ASP A 60 10.75 -3.34 21.74
CA ASP A 60 11.24 -4.13 20.61
C ASP A 60 10.02 -4.59 19.77
N ILE A 61 9.68 -3.79 18.76
CA ILE A 61 8.55 -4.05 17.86
C ILE A 61 8.68 -5.42 17.18
N ALA A 62 9.89 -5.86 16.84
CA ALA A 62 10.09 -7.15 16.19
C ALA A 62 9.84 -8.31 17.17
N ALA A 63 10.25 -8.17 18.44
CA ALA A 63 9.91 -9.15 19.47
C ALA A 63 8.40 -9.21 19.75
N GLU A 64 7.73 -8.07 19.81
CA GLU A 64 6.28 -7.99 20.00
C GLU A 64 5.53 -8.59 18.80
N TRP A 65 6.03 -8.39 17.58
CA TRP A 65 5.49 -9.07 16.39
C TRP A 65 5.55 -10.59 16.52
N ARG A 66 6.72 -11.14 16.88
CA ARG A 66 6.90 -12.59 17.11
C ARG A 66 5.98 -13.09 18.21
N ALA A 67 5.84 -12.34 19.30
CA ALA A 67 4.95 -12.71 20.40
C ALA A 67 3.47 -12.73 19.98
N ARG A 68 3.05 -11.76 19.16
CA ARG A 68 1.72 -11.74 18.55
C ARG A 68 1.49 -12.94 17.64
N GLU A 69 2.44 -13.27 16.78
CA GLU A 69 2.36 -14.44 15.90
C GLU A 69 2.23 -15.74 16.71
N ALA A 70 3.08 -15.94 17.71
CA ALA A 70 3.04 -17.11 18.60
C ALA A 70 1.70 -17.22 19.36
N ALA A 71 1.06 -16.09 19.66
CA ALA A 71 -0.26 -16.05 20.28
C ALA A 71 -1.43 -16.18 19.28
N GLY A 72 -1.17 -16.47 17.99
CA GLY A 72 -2.19 -16.54 16.95
C GLY A 72 -2.80 -15.18 16.60
N ARG A 73 -2.14 -14.08 16.95
CA ARG A 73 -2.53 -12.67 16.68
C ARG A 73 -1.61 -11.98 15.66
N GLY A 74 -0.98 -12.78 14.81
CA GLY A 74 -0.17 -12.33 13.67
C GLY A 74 -1.01 -11.74 12.54
N GLU A 75 -0.46 -11.73 11.33
CA GLU A 75 -1.10 -11.16 10.15
C GLU A 75 -2.43 -11.83 9.80
N ARG A 76 -3.43 -10.99 9.52
CA ARG A 76 -4.77 -11.39 9.12
C ARG A 76 -5.25 -10.45 8.05
N LEU A 77 -5.96 -11.00 7.08
CA LEU A 77 -6.58 -10.26 6.00
C LEU A 77 -7.89 -10.96 5.65
N ALA A 78 -8.95 -10.17 5.48
CA ALA A 78 -10.25 -10.60 5.01
C ALA A 78 -10.83 -9.58 4.03
N GLU A 79 -11.88 -9.95 3.31
CA GLU A 79 -12.60 -9.06 2.39
C GLU A 79 -13.03 -7.74 3.06
N ALA A 80 -13.46 -7.80 4.32
CA ALA A 80 -13.88 -6.65 5.10
C ALA A 80 -12.76 -5.62 5.39
N ASP A 81 -11.50 -6.02 5.23
CA ASP A 81 -10.34 -5.15 5.41
C ASP A 81 -10.02 -4.36 4.13
N LEU A 82 -10.64 -4.69 2.99
CA LEU A 82 -10.47 -3.92 1.75
C LEU A 82 -11.21 -2.58 1.80
N TYR A 83 -10.76 -1.61 1.00
CA TYR A 83 -11.60 -0.48 0.65
C TYR A 83 -12.78 -0.94 -0.23
N PRO A 84 -14.00 -0.36 -0.08
CA PRO A 84 -15.20 -0.86 -0.74
C PRO A 84 -15.14 -0.93 -2.27
N ASP A 85 -14.34 -0.06 -2.89
CA ASP A 85 -14.23 0.05 -4.36
C ASP A 85 -13.16 -0.87 -4.97
N VAL A 86 -12.37 -1.57 -4.17
CA VAL A 86 -11.21 -2.35 -4.64
C VAL A 86 -11.64 -3.42 -5.64
N ARG A 87 -12.51 -4.33 -5.22
CA ARG A 87 -12.85 -5.49 -6.06
C ARG A 87 -13.53 -5.06 -7.36
N SER A 88 -14.45 -4.10 -7.29
CA SER A 88 -15.13 -3.56 -8.47
C SER A 88 -14.17 -2.83 -9.40
N ALA A 89 -13.31 -1.96 -8.89
CA ALA A 89 -12.38 -1.18 -9.71
C ALA A 89 -11.35 -2.08 -10.42
N LEU A 90 -10.73 -3.02 -9.70
CA LEU A 90 -9.78 -3.97 -10.30
C LEU A 90 -10.45 -4.82 -11.38
N GLY A 91 -11.67 -5.31 -11.13
CA GLY A 91 -12.43 -6.07 -12.12
C GLY A 91 -12.77 -5.25 -13.38
N ARG A 92 -13.17 -3.99 -13.20
CA ARG A 92 -13.48 -3.07 -14.31
C ARG A 92 -12.23 -2.74 -15.12
N LEU A 93 -11.07 -2.52 -14.48
CA LEU A 93 -9.79 -2.30 -15.16
C LEU A 93 -9.37 -3.51 -15.99
N ARG A 94 -9.49 -4.73 -15.46
CA ARG A 94 -9.27 -5.94 -16.28
C ARG A 94 -10.23 -6.01 -17.46
N GLY A 95 -11.47 -5.59 -17.27
CA GLY A 95 -12.48 -5.47 -18.32
C GLY A 95 -12.12 -4.50 -19.46
N THR A 96 -11.21 -3.54 -19.24
CA THR A 96 -10.69 -2.68 -20.31
C THR A 96 -9.54 -3.32 -21.09
N GLY A 97 -9.14 -4.55 -20.74
CA GLY A 97 -7.97 -5.22 -21.29
C GLY A 97 -6.65 -4.83 -20.63
N ALA A 98 -6.68 -3.98 -19.59
CA ALA A 98 -5.48 -3.63 -18.84
C ALA A 98 -5.05 -4.79 -17.93
N ARG A 99 -3.75 -4.97 -17.78
CA ARG A 99 -3.18 -5.89 -16.79
C ARG A 99 -3.26 -5.24 -15.40
N VAL A 100 -3.68 -6.01 -14.41
CA VAL A 100 -3.76 -5.57 -13.01
C VAL A 100 -2.77 -6.35 -12.17
N VAL A 101 -1.88 -5.64 -11.49
CA VAL A 101 -0.82 -6.22 -10.65
C VAL A 101 -0.90 -5.64 -9.25
N VAL A 102 -0.71 -6.47 -8.23
CA VAL A 102 -0.54 -6.02 -6.83
C VAL A 102 0.92 -6.20 -6.43
N ALA A 103 1.59 -5.12 -6.04
CA ALA A 103 2.97 -5.14 -5.60
C ALA A 103 3.26 -4.01 -4.59
N GLY A 104 3.61 -4.39 -3.35
CA GLY A 104 3.87 -3.44 -2.27
C GLY A 104 4.86 -3.95 -1.21
N ASN A 105 5.20 -3.06 -0.27
CA ASN A 105 6.04 -3.41 0.88
C ASN A 105 5.23 -4.25 1.86
N GLN A 106 5.41 -5.58 1.83
CA GLN A 106 4.63 -6.53 2.59
C GLN A 106 5.45 -7.79 2.87
N THR A 107 5.06 -8.56 3.89
CA THR A 107 5.69 -9.84 4.20
C THR A 107 5.32 -10.91 3.16
N VAL A 108 6.07 -12.03 3.15
CA VAL A 108 5.71 -13.21 2.36
C VAL A 108 4.32 -13.72 2.73
N ARG A 109 4.00 -13.73 4.03
CA ARG A 109 2.72 -14.20 4.57
C ARG A 109 1.55 -13.32 4.13
N MET A 110 1.70 -12.00 4.14
CA MET A 110 0.68 -11.10 3.58
C MET A 110 0.47 -11.36 2.08
N GLY A 111 1.54 -11.67 1.35
CA GLY A 111 1.44 -12.09 -0.05
C GLY A 111 0.61 -13.37 -0.26
N GLU A 112 0.71 -14.36 0.64
CA GLU A 112 -0.16 -15.55 0.62
C GLU A 112 -1.62 -15.17 0.89
N LEU A 113 -1.87 -14.32 1.88
CA LEU A 113 -3.21 -13.87 2.25
C LEU A 113 -3.88 -13.07 1.12
N LEU A 114 -3.15 -12.17 0.46
CA LEU A 114 -3.63 -11.42 -0.70
C LEU A 114 -4.02 -12.33 -1.86
N ARG A 115 -3.26 -13.39 -2.13
CA ARG A 115 -3.61 -14.39 -3.15
C ARG A 115 -4.85 -15.17 -2.77
N ALA A 116 -5.01 -15.52 -1.48
CA ALA A 116 -6.18 -16.22 -0.99
C ALA A 116 -7.48 -15.41 -1.05
N LEU A 117 -7.41 -14.07 -1.16
CA LEU A 117 -8.60 -13.24 -1.40
C LEU A 117 -9.14 -13.32 -2.84
N GLU A 118 -8.37 -13.90 -3.77
CA GLU A 118 -8.75 -14.03 -5.19
C GLU A 118 -9.27 -12.69 -5.75
N LEU A 119 -8.51 -11.61 -5.49
CA LEU A 119 -8.78 -10.32 -6.08
C LEU A 119 -8.69 -10.41 -7.62
N PRO A 120 -9.43 -9.57 -8.38
CA PRO A 120 -9.29 -9.47 -9.83
C PRO A 120 -7.94 -8.87 -10.23
N ALA A 121 -6.84 -9.59 -9.99
CA ALA A 121 -5.47 -9.23 -10.30
C ALA A 121 -4.80 -10.38 -11.05
N ASP A 122 -4.00 -10.05 -12.06
CA ASP A 122 -3.27 -11.02 -12.87
C ASP A 122 -1.96 -11.47 -12.21
N ALA A 123 -1.46 -10.71 -11.24
CA ALA A 123 -0.31 -11.09 -10.43
C ALA A 123 -0.31 -10.42 -9.05
N VAL A 124 0.27 -11.10 -8.06
CA VAL A 124 0.52 -10.58 -6.72
C VAL A 124 1.95 -10.86 -6.31
N ALA A 125 2.68 -9.82 -5.92
CA ALA A 125 4.03 -9.90 -5.38
C ALA A 125 4.22 -8.96 -4.18
N THR A 126 5.26 -9.21 -3.40
CA THR A 126 5.57 -8.42 -2.20
C THR A 126 7.07 -8.18 -2.11
N SER A 127 7.47 -7.11 -1.41
CA SER A 127 8.88 -6.90 -1.08
C SER A 127 9.50 -8.10 -0.35
N GLY A 128 8.73 -8.75 0.53
CA GLY A 128 9.17 -9.96 1.25
C GLY A 128 9.53 -11.11 0.31
N THR A 129 8.81 -11.29 -0.79
CA THR A 129 9.15 -12.30 -1.81
C THR A 129 10.29 -11.89 -2.73
N TRP A 130 10.52 -10.59 -2.92
CA TRP A 130 11.54 -10.08 -3.83
C TRP A 130 12.89 -9.75 -3.18
N GLY A 131 12.91 -9.56 -1.86
CA GLY A 131 14.12 -9.15 -1.12
C GLY A 131 14.52 -7.68 -1.34
N VAL A 132 13.70 -6.89 -2.02
CA VAL A 132 13.86 -5.45 -2.27
C VAL A 132 12.56 -4.74 -1.91
N ALA A 133 12.64 -3.51 -1.39
CA ALA A 133 11.49 -2.77 -0.90
C ALA A 133 11.47 -1.34 -1.43
N LYS A 134 10.29 -0.73 -1.53
CA LYS A 134 10.17 0.72 -1.73
C LYS A 134 10.88 1.46 -0.59
N PRO A 135 11.58 2.56 -0.86
CA PRO A 135 11.66 3.29 -2.14
C PRO A 135 12.85 2.88 -3.04
N GLU A 136 13.45 1.70 -2.85
CA GLU A 136 14.62 1.27 -3.63
C GLU A 136 14.27 1.08 -5.11
N ALA A 137 15.16 1.52 -6.00
CA ALA A 137 14.98 1.37 -7.45
C ALA A 137 14.80 -0.09 -7.88
N GLY A 138 15.46 -1.02 -7.17
CA GLY A 138 15.33 -2.46 -7.42
C GLY A 138 13.89 -2.96 -7.30
N PHE A 139 13.08 -2.40 -6.39
CA PHE A 139 11.66 -2.73 -6.29
C PHE A 139 10.90 -2.36 -7.57
N PHE A 140 11.13 -1.15 -8.11
CA PHE A 140 10.44 -0.68 -9.32
C PHE A 140 10.93 -1.39 -10.59
N HIS A 141 12.18 -1.86 -10.63
CA HIS A 141 12.64 -2.76 -11.69
C HIS A 141 11.85 -4.09 -11.66
N ARG A 142 11.66 -4.69 -10.48
CA ARG A 142 10.81 -5.90 -10.34
C ARG A 142 9.36 -5.66 -10.71
N VAL A 143 8.83 -4.47 -10.40
CA VAL A 143 7.49 -4.05 -10.82
C VAL A 143 7.38 -4.04 -12.35
N LEU A 144 8.34 -3.45 -13.06
CA LEU A 144 8.34 -3.39 -14.53
C LEU A 144 8.46 -4.79 -15.16
N GLU A 145 9.31 -5.65 -14.60
CA GLU A 145 9.42 -7.06 -15.01
C GLU A 145 8.07 -7.78 -14.89
N LEU A 146 7.35 -7.58 -13.78
CA LEU A 146 6.05 -8.22 -13.52
C LEU A 146 4.90 -7.60 -14.33
N ALA A 147 4.99 -6.30 -14.61
CA ALA A 147 4.01 -5.56 -15.38
C ALA A 147 4.03 -5.98 -16.86
N GLY A 148 5.20 -6.23 -17.44
CA GLY A 148 5.31 -6.69 -18.84
C GLY A 148 4.95 -5.62 -19.89
N SER A 149 4.79 -4.36 -19.48
CA SER A 149 4.56 -3.18 -20.33
C SER A 149 5.67 -2.14 -20.14
N ALA A 150 5.80 -1.22 -21.09
CA ALA A 150 6.77 -0.13 -21.00
C ALA A 150 6.48 0.79 -19.78
N PRO A 151 7.50 1.42 -19.17
CA PRO A 151 7.30 2.27 -18.00
C PRO A 151 6.27 3.38 -18.21
N ASP A 152 6.31 4.06 -19.36
CA ASP A 152 5.41 5.15 -19.71
C ASP A 152 3.96 4.71 -19.97
N ARG A 153 3.71 3.40 -20.06
CA ARG A 153 2.40 2.75 -20.21
C ARG A 153 1.98 1.96 -18.95
N THR A 154 2.76 2.08 -17.87
CA THR A 154 2.54 1.41 -16.58
C THR A 154 2.25 2.46 -15.50
N VAL A 155 1.12 2.33 -14.81
CA VAL A 155 0.73 3.22 -13.72
C VAL A 155 1.00 2.52 -12.39
N TYR A 156 1.81 3.13 -11.52
CA TYR A 156 1.89 2.73 -10.11
C TYR A 156 0.88 3.55 -9.28
N VAL A 157 0.02 2.87 -8.54
CA VAL A 157 -1.05 3.44 -7.72
C VAL A 157 -0.69 3.22 -6.24
N GLY A 158 -0.55 4.30 -5.48
CA GLY A 158 -0.18 4.24 -4.06
C GLY A 158 -0.55 5.51 -3.30
N ASP A 159 -0.58 5.43 -1.97
CA ASP A 159 -0.98 6.53 -1.08
C ASP A 159 0.21 7.30 -0.49
N CYS A 160 1.44 6.77 -0.55
CA CYS A 160 2.59 7.38 0.10
C CYS A 160 3.49 8.10 -0.92
N PRO A 161 3.51 9.45 -0.98
CA PRO A 161 4.26 10.19 -1.99
C PRO A 161 5.74 9.83 -2.10
N ALA A 162 6.44 9.68 -0.96
CA ALA A 162 7.89 9.43 -0.97
C ALA A 162 8.27 7.98 -1.28
N PHE A 163 7.33 7.03 -1.10
CA PHE A 163 7.56 5.59 -1.27
C PHE A 163 6.95 5.05 -2.55
N ASP A 164 5.88 5.68 -3.04
CA ASP A 164 5.13 5.24 -4.22
C ASP A 164 5.36 6.18 -5.39
N ILE A 165 5.09 7.47 -5.20
CA ILE A 165 5.02 8.43 -6.31
C ILE A 165 6.41 8.80 -6.81
N ARG A 166 7.24 9.44 -5.96
CA ARG A 166 8.59 9.86 -6.35
C ARG A 166 9.42 8.72 -6.96
N PRO A 167 9.53 7.53 -6.34
CA PRO A 167 10.37 6.48 -6.91
C PRO A 167 9.73 5.79 -8.14
N ALA A 168 8.39 5.70 -8.26
CA ALA A 168 7.77 5.26 -9.51
C ALA A 168 8.10 6.22 -10.67
N LYS A 169 7.97 7.53 -10.45
CA LYS A 169 8.33 8.55 -11.44
C LYS A 169 9.82 8.49 -11.81
N ALA A 170 10.70 8.26 -10.83
CA ALA A 170 12.13 8.09 -11.07
C ALA A 170 12.46 6.85 -11.93
N ALA A 171 11.65 5.80 -11.85
CA ALA A 171 11.75 4.61 -12.69
C ALA A 171 11.06 4.75 -14.06
N GLY A 172 10.55 5.94 -14.39
CA GLY A 172 9.86 6.22 -15.67
C GLY A 172 8.40 5.80 -15.71
N LEU A 173 7.84 5.29 -14.61
CA LEU A 173 6.43 4.94 -14.54
C LEU A 173 5.54 6.19 -14.56
N ARG A 174 4.27 5.99 -14.94
CA ARG A 174 3.19 6.90 -14.57
C ARG A 174 2.78 6.61 -13.13
N ALA A 175 2.26 7.62 -12.43
CA ALA A 175 1.86 7.48 -11.03
C ALA A 175 0.48 8.09 -10.77
N ALA A 176 -0.35 7.35 -10.05
CA ALA A 176 -1.61 7.85 -9.50
C ALA A 176 -1.51 7.87 -7.96
N HIS A 177 -1.60 9.05 -7.38
CA HIS A 177 -1.64 9.24 -5.93
C HIS A 177 -3.07 9.12 -5.42
N VAL A 178 -3.35 8.07 -4.67
CA VAL A 178 -4.67 7.88 -4.05
C VAL A 178 -4.68 8.49 -2.65
N ARG A 179 -5.63 9.39 -2.37
CA ARG A 179 -5.74 10.06 -1.06
C ARG A 179 -6.47 9.16 -0.06
N ARG A 180 -5.73 8.21 0.49
CA ARG A 180 -6.18 7.27 1.51
C ARG A 180 -5.17 7.17 2.64
N GLY A 181 -5.61 6.67 3.78
CA GLY A 181 -4.75 6.51 4.94
C GLY A 181 -4.13 7.81 5.46
N PRO A 182 -3.21 7.73 6.43
CA PRO A 182 -2.53 8.91 6.96
C PRO A 182 -1.58 9.54 5.93
N TRP A 183 -0.82 8.75 5.16
CA TRP A 183 0.14 9.30 4.19
C TRP A 183 -0.57 10.05 3.06
N GLY A 184 -1.56 9.43 2.42
CA GLY A 184 -2.26 10.02 1.29
C GLY A 184 -3.00 11.32 1.62
N HIS A 185 -3.36 11.54 2.89
CA HIS A 185 -3.94 12.80 3.35
C HIS A 185 -2.90 13.81 3.81
N LEU A 186 -2.02 13.41 4.74
CA LEU A 186 -1.07 14.33 5.38
C LEU A 186 -0.01 14.82 4.40
N TRP A 187 0.32 14.03 3.37
CA TRP A 187 1.41 14.32 2.45
C TRP A 187 0.94 14.76 1.07
N ALA A 188 -0.37 14.96 0.88
CA ALA A 188 -0.96 15.37 -0.40
C ALA A 188 -0.43 16.71 -0.94
N GLY A 189 0.10 17.58 -0.07
CA GLY A 189 0.69 18.87 -0.44
C GLY A 189 2.21 18.85 -0.64
N THR A 190 2.86 17.69 -0.54
CA THR A 190 4.33 17.59 -0.68
C THR A 190 4.77 17.72 -2.14
N ALA A 191 6.06 18.07 -2.34
CA ALA A 191 6.66 18.08 -3.68
C ALA A 191 6.60 16.70 -4.35
N ASP A 192 6.78 15.62 -3.57
CA ASP A 192 6.68 14.25 -4.07
C ASP A 192 5.26 13.94 -4.58
N ALA A 193 4.21 14.41 -3.89
CA ALA A 193 2.83 14.22 -4.33
C ALA A 193 2.51 15.02 -5.60
N ALA A 194 3.18 16.16 -5.81
CA ALA A 194 3.03 16.98 -7.01
C ALA A 194 3.61 16.30 -8.27
N LEU A 195 4.44 15.26 -8.13
CA LEU A 195 4.98 14.50 -9.26
C LEU A 195 3.97 13.51 -9.87
N ALA A 196 2.87 13.21 -9.18
CA ALA A 196 1.85 12.27 -9.66
C ALA A 196 1.18 12.80 -10.94
N ASP A 197 0.99 11.92 -11.92
CA ASP A 197 0.26 12.25 -13.15
C ASP A 197 -1.25 12.43 -12.84
N TRP A 198 -1.75 11.69 -11.84
CA TRP A 198 -3.14 11.79 -11.36
C TRP A 198 -3.21 11.80 -9.83
N ARG A 199 -4.17 12.55 -9.30
CA ARG A 199 -4.60 12.47 -7.91
C ARG A 199 -6.04 11.99 -7.90
N ILE A 200 -6.31 10.94 -7.15
CA ILE A 200 -7.61 10.27 -7.10
C ILE A 200 -8.05 10.06 -5.64
N ASP A 201 -9.35 9.97 -5.42
CA ASP A 201 -9.96 9.62 -4.13
C ASP A 201 -10.52 8.19 -4.15
N SER A 202 -10.80 7.66 -5.34
CA SER A 202 -11.29 6.31 -5.57
C SER A 202 -10.56 5.61 -6.71
N LEU A 203 -10.42 4.29 -6.59
CA LEU A 203 -9.87 3.44 -7.65
C LEU A 203 -10.81 3.37 -8.86
N ASP A 204 -12.10 3.69 -8.71
CA ASP A 204 -13.05 3.74 -9.81
C ASP A 204 -12.70 4.81 -10.86
N GLU A 205 -11.93 5.84 -10.47
CA GLU A 205 -11.44 6.89 -11.36
C GLU A 205 -10.39 6.38 -12.36
N LEU A 206 -9.69 5.28 -12.03
CA LEU A 206 -8.64 4.70 -12.88
C LEU A 206 -9.19 4.12 -14.18
N VAL A 207 -10.46 3.71 -14.21
CA VAL A 207 -11.10 3.19 -15.43
C VAL A 207 -11.15 4.27 -16.51
N GLY A 208 -11.37 5.54 -16.13
CA GLY A 208 -11.28 6.67 -17.06
C GLY A 208 -9.87 6.90 -17.58
N ILE A 209 -8.86 6.67 -16.75
CA ILE A 209 -7.42 6.80 -17.10
C ILE A 209 -6.99 5.69 -18.05
N ALA A 210 -7.51 4.46 -17.89
CA ALA A 210 -7.21 3.35 -18.79
C ALA A 210 -7.70 3.62 -20.23
N ALA A 211 -8.83 4.32 -20.38
CA ALA A 211 -9.46 4.60 -21.68
C ALA A 211 -8.87 5.81 -22.42
N GLY A 212 -8.17 6.71 -21.73
CA GLY A 212 -7.45 7.87 -22.31
C GLY A 212 -6.09 7.50 -22.88
#